data_AF-A0A932J8N2-F1
#
_entry.id   AF-A0A932J8N2-F1
#
_cell.length_a   1.000
_cell.length_b   1.000
_cell.length_c   1.000
_cell.angle_alpha   90.00
_cell.angle_beta   90.00
_cell.angle_gamma   90.00
#
_symmetry.space_group_name_H-M   'P 1'
#
loop_
_entity.id
_entity.type
_entity.pdbx_description
1 polymer ?
#
loop_
_entity_poly.entity_id
_entity_poly.type
_entity_poly.pdbx_seq_one_letter_code
_entity_poly.pdbx_strand_id
1 'polypeptide(L)'
;MFQFTSRTLARRFLLALTLGLTMTCATAGGLVWYLTRCDTLSYLNRASASPRDPNERYLFACSYVWHSTDGGIAWNRIDPRGLPFGARDGLIAVDRKPGFLYLGLLINTSSSVHCWNCAWKNLRPAIFVSADDGHTWNFTYKFKRGPAGDLTFLALMVDPEKEGNAWAVIRSEGEITYYGSGTAGKFWKPACREFYYSGSGGCELPDDLLRPPTGNSTNGK
;
A
#
# COMPACT_ATOMS: atom_id res chain seq x y z
N MET A 1 -67.82 0.82 -13.25
CA MET A 1 -67.65 1.74 -12.11
C MET A 1 -66.44 1.25 -11.32
N PHE A 2 -65.43 2.11 -11.19
CA PHE A 2 -64.06 1.77 -10.78
C PHE A 2 -63.91 1.57 -9.25
N GLN A 3 -63.05 0.61 -8.90
CA GLN A 3 -62.10 0.61 -7.77
C GLN A 3 -62.65 0.71 -6.34
N PHE A 4 -62.70 -0.42 -5.64
CA PHE A 4 -62.33 -0.49 -4.22
C PHE A 4 -61.29 -1.59 -4.05
N THR A 5 -60.03 -1.27 -4.36
CA THR A 5 -58.92 -2.03 -3.75
C THR A 5 -59.03 -1.82 -2.25
N SER A 6 -59.34 -2.88 -1.49
CA SER A 6 -59.52 -2.74 -0.05
C SER A 6 -58.22 -2.20 0.56
N ARG A 7 -58.33 -1.18 1.42
CA ARG A 7 -57.17 -0.55 2.07
C ARG A 7 -56.24 -1.57 2.75
N THR A 8 -56.78 -2.73 3.14
CA THR A 8 -56.05 -3.86 3.72
C THR A 8 -55.21 -4.63 2.70
N LEU A 9 -55.69 -4.84 1.47
CA LEU A 9 -54.92 -5.44 0.38
C LEU A 9 -53.76 -4.52 -0.04
N ALA A 10 -54.02 -3.23 -0.23
CA ALA A 10 -52.98 -2.24 -0.56
C ALA A 10 -51.89 -2.16 0.54
N ARG A 11 -52.29 -2.18 1.82
CA ARG A 11 -51.35 -2.19 2.96
C ARG A 11 -50.51 -3.47 3.02
N ARG A 12 -51.09 -4.64 2.72
CA ARG A 12 -50.36 -5.92 2.67
C ARG A 12 -49.36 -5.95 1.51
N PHE A 13 -49.73 -5.43 0.34
CA PHE A 13 -48.81 -5.31 -0.80
C PHE A 13 -47.66 -4.34 -0.51
N LEU A 14 -47.93 -3.19 0.10
CA LEU A 14 -46.90 -2.23 0.49
C LEU A 14 -45.93 -2.83 1.53
N LEU A 15 -46.45 -3.54 2.55
CA LEU A 15 -45.63 -4.24 3.54
C LEU A 15 -44.76 -5.32 2.90
N ALA A 16 -45.32 -6.15 2.02
CA ALA A 16 -44.57 -7.18 1.30
C ALA A 16 -43.46 -6.59 0.40
N LEU A 17 -43.73 -5.47 -0.28
CA LEU A 17 -42.74 -4.74 -1.07
C LEU A 17 -41.62 -4.18 -0.20
N THR A 18 -41.94 -3.55 0.94
CA THR A 18 -40.92 -3.03 1.85
C THR A 18 -40.04 -4.14 2.42
N LEU A 19 -40.63 -5.26 2.87
CA LEU A 19 -39.89 -6.41 3.37
C LEU A 19 -39.01 -7.03 2.29
N GLY A 20 -39.53 -7.19 1.07
CA GLY A 20 -38.77 -7.67 -0.09
C GLY A 20 -37.57 -6.78 -0.42
N LEU A 21 -37.75 -5.45 -0.45
CA LEU A 21 -36.67 -4.48 -0.69
C LEU A 21 -35.61 -4.50 0.42
N THR A 22 -36.02 -4.61 1.68
CA THR A 22 -35.07 -4.71 2.79
C THR A 22 -34.26 -6.00 2.73
N MET A 23 -34.89 -7.13 2.39
CA MET A 23 -34.20 -8.40 2.23
C MET A 23 -33.21 -8.37 1.06
N THR A 24 -33.58 -7.83 -0.09
CA THR A 24 -32.66 -7.73 -1.25
C THR A 24 -31.51 -6.77 -0.97
N CYS A 25 -31.76 -5.67 -0.26
CA CYS A 25 -30.70 -4.76 0.17
C CYS A 25 -29.75 -5.43 1.16
N ALA A 26 -30.28 -6.21 2.11
CA ALA A 26 -29.48 -6.97 3.07
C ALA A 26 -28.63 -8.05 2.41
N THR A 27 -29.18 -8.80 1.44
CA THR A 27 -28.44 -9.86 0.73
C THR A 27 -27.41 -9.29 -0.24
N ALA A 28 -27.75 -8.23 -0.98
CA ALA A 28 -26.78 -7.53 -1.84
C ALA A 28 -25.66 -6.91 -1.00
N GLY A 29 -25.98 -6.29 0.14
CA GLY A 29 -24.99 -5.79 1.09
C GLY A 29 -24.08 -6.90 1.63
N GLY A 30 -24.65 -8.04 2.01
CA GLY A 30 -23.88 -9.20 2.48
C GLY A 30 -22.95 -9.79 1.40
N LEU A 31 -23.42 -9.90 0.16
CA LEU A 31 -22.62 -10.37 -0.97
C LEU A 31 -21.48 -9.40 -1.30
N VAL A 32 -21.77 -8.09 -1.33
CA VAL A 32 -20.76 -7.05 -1.54
C VAL A 32 -19.72 -7.11 -0.42
N TRP A 33 -20.14 -7.27 0.83
CA TRP A 33 -19.20 -7.37 1.95
C TRP A 33 -18.32 -8.63 1.85
N TYR A 34 -18.91 -9.78 1.48
CA TYR A 34 -18.17 -11.03 1.28
C TYR A 34 -17.14 -10.91 0.13
N LEU A 35 -17.54 -10.31 -1.00
CA LEU A 35 -16.67 -10.14 -2.17
C LEU A 35 -15.64 -9.02 -2.00
N THR A 36 -15.95 -7.98 -1.23
CA THR A 36 -15.04 -6.86 -0.96
C THR A 36 -14.22 -7.05 0.31
N ARG A 37 -14.47 -8.14 1.05
CA ARG A 37 -13.71 -8.50 2.25
C ARG A 37 -12.23 -8.45 1.92
N CYS A 38 -11.49 -7.74 2.75
CA CYS A 38 -10.05 -7.76 2.65
C CYS A 38 -9.51 -8.98 3.41
N ASP A 39 -8.87 -9.87 2.67
CA ASP A 39 -8.15 -11.02 3.20
C ASP A 39 -6.68 -10.64 3.42
N THR A 40 -6.24 -10.64 4.67
CA THR A 40 -4.87 -10.29 5.05
C THR A 40 -3.85 -11.31 4.53
N LEU A 41 -4.24 -12.58 4.39
CA LEU A 41 -3.37 -13.66 3.93
C LEU A 41 -2.88 -13.41 2.50
N SER A 42 -3.73 -12.83 1.65
CA SER A 42 -3.40 -12.41 0.29
C SER A 42 -2.26 -11.38 0.20
N TYR A 43 -1.87 -10.75 1.31
CA TYR A 43 -0.80 -9.75 1.36
C TYR A 43 0.46 -10.23 2.11
N LEU A 44 0.47 -11.45 2.67
CA LEU A 44 1.61 -11.94 3.48
C LEU A 44 2.95 -11.91 2.74
N ASN A 45 2.94 -12.09 1.42
CA ASN A 45 4.14 -11.99 0.58
C ASN A 45 4.73 -10.56 0.48
N ARG A 46 4.00 -9.54 0.98
CA ARG A 46 4.44 -8.14 1.06
C ARG A 46 4.86 -7.73 2.47
N ALA A 47 4.90 -8.67 3.41
CA ALA A 47 5.44 -8.41 4.74
C ALA A 47 6.94 -8.08 4.65
N SER A 48 7.38 -7.12 5.44
CA SER A 48 8.78 -6.71 5.55
C SER A 48 9.32 -7.07 6.92
N ALA A 49 10.50 -7.69 6.95
CA ALA A 49 11.20 -8.00 8.18
C ALA A 49 12.15 -6.87 8.58
N SER A 50 12.30 -6.65 9.88
CA SER A 50 13.29 -5.73 10.45
C SER A 50 14.70 -6.23 10.15
N PRO A 51 15.61 -5.38 9.63
CA PRO A 51 17.01 -5.76 9.43
C PRO A 51 17.74 -6.11 10.73
N ARG A 52 17.23 -5.66 11.89
CA ARG A 52 17.82 -5.93 13.22
C ARG A 52 17.36 -7.27 13.80
N ASP A 53 16.12 -7.66 13.52
CA ASP A 53 15.52 -8.87 14.05
C ASP A 53 14.56 -9.46 13.01
N PRO A 54 14.90 -10.60 12.37
CA PRO A 54 14.02 -11.22 11.38
C PRO A 54 12.70 -11.77 11.95
N ASN A 55 12.56 -11.84 13.28
CA ASN A 55 11.29 -12.16 13.94
C ASN A 55 10.35 -10.96 14.01
N GLU A 56 10.88 -9.74 14.03
CA GLU A 56 10.12 -8.50 13.96
C GLU A 56 9.71 -8.23 12.51
N ARG A 57 8.41 -8.24 12.22
CA ARG A 57 7.87 -8.09 10.86
C ARG A 57 6.65 -7.20 10.83
N TYR A 58 6.53 -6.45 9.74
CA TYR A 58 5.42 -5.54 9.51
C TYR A 58 4.75 -5.83 8.17
N LEU A 59 3.43 -5.70 8.14
CA LEU A 59 2.61 -5.85 6.95
C LEU A 59 1.58 -4.72 6.91
N PHE A 60 1.40 -4.09 5.75
CA PHE A 60 0.28 -3.18 5.54
C PHE A 60 -0.78 -3.86 4.67
N ALA A 61 -1.93 -4.15 5.27
CA ALA A 61 -3.01 -4.86 4.60
C ALA A 61 -4.36 -4.41 5.17
N CYS A 62 -5.33 -4.25 4.28
CA CYS A 62 -6.70 -3.92 4.65
C CYS A 62 -6.85 -2.58 5.37
N SER A 63 -5.97 -1.62 5.05
CA SER A 63 -5.85 -0.31 5.71
C SER A 63 -5.27 -0.34 7.13
N TYR A 64 -4.81 -1.50 7.60
CA TYR A 64 -4.18 -1.65 8.91
C TYR A 64 -2.70 -2.00 8.76
N VAL A 65 -1.94 -1.62 9.78
CA VAL A 65 -0.60 -2.16 9.97
C VAL A 65 -0.73 -3.41 10.84
N TRP A 66 0.01 -4.46 10.49
CA TRP A 66 0.09 -5.69 11.25
C TRP A 66 1.54 -5.87 11.66
N HIS A 67 1.76 -6.15 12.95
CA HIS A 67 3.08 -6.32 13.53
C HIS A 67 3.19 -7.72 14.15
N SER A 68 4.25 -8.43 13.80
CA SER A 68 4.62 -9.73 14.35
C SER A 68 5.99 -9.63 15.02
N THR A 69 6.14 -10.33 16.14
CA THR A 69 7.40 -10.44 16.90
C THR A 69 7.93 -11.87 16.93
N ASP A 70 7.32 -12.78 16.16
CA ASP A 70 7.59 -14.22 16.15
C ASP A 70 7.81 -14.77 14.73
N GLY A 71 8.29 -13.91 13.82
CA GLY A 71 8.63 -14.31 12.45
C GLY A 71 7.41 -14.45 11.52
N GLY A 72 6.25 -13.94 11.93
CA GLY A 72 5.01 -13.98 11.17
C GLY A 72 4.07 -15.13 11.55
N ILE A 73 4.29 -15.79 12.69
CA ILE A 73 3.40 -16.83 13.22
C ILE A 73 2.11 -16.19 13.76
N ALA A 74 2.25 -15.12 14.54
CA ALA A 74 1.14 -14.31 15.04
C ALA A 74 1.31 -12.84 14.63
N TRP A 75 0.17 -12.17 14.40
CA TRP A 75 0.12 -10.79 13.94
C TRP A 75 -0.84 -9.97 14.81
N ASN A 76 -0.35 -8.85 15.34
CA ASN A 76 -1.13 -7.88 16.08
C ASN A 76 -1.53 -6.73 15.16
N ARG A 77 -2.81 -6.36 15.18
CA ARG A 77 -3.32 -5.23 14.41
C ARG A 77 -2.96 -3.92 15.09
N ILE A 78 -2.45 -2.98 14.31
CA ILE A 78 -2.18 -1.60 14.68
C ILE A 78 -3.09 -0.72 13.81
N ASP A 79 -3.84 0.17 14.46
CA ASP A 79 -4.74 1.10 13.80
C ASP A 79 -3.98 2.40 13.46
N PRO A 80 -3.61 2.62 12.18
CA PRO A 80 -2.73 3.72 11.82
C PRO A 80 -3.48 5.05 11.76
N ARG A 81 -2.83 6.12 12.25
CA ARG A 81 -3.32 7.51 12.11
C ARG A 81 -2.48 8.27 11.09
N GLY A 82 -3.09 9.19 10.35
CA GLY A 82 -2.40 10.05 9.38
C GLY A 82 -2.26 9.47 7.97
N LEU A 83 -2.75 8.25 7.73
CA LEU A 83 -2.88 7.69 6.38
C LEU A 83 -4.15 8.19 5.69
N PRO A 84 -4.15 8.30 4.34
CA PRO A 84 -5.32 8.71 3.59
C PRO A 84 -6.44 7.67 3.68
N PHE A 85 -7.68 8.15 3.75
CA PHE A 85 -8.85 7.28 3.74
C PHE A 85 -8.90 6.44 2.46
N GLY A 86 -9.19 5.15 2.61
CA GLY A 86 -9.28 4.21 1.48
C GLY A 86 -7.95 3.62 1.02
N ALA A 87 -6.83 3.92 1.67
CA ALA A 87 -5.56 3.22 1.45
C ALA A 87 -5.69 1.76 1.92
N ARG A 88 -6.04 0.86 0.99
CA ARG A 88 -6.28 -0.55 1.30
C ARG A 88 -4.99 -1.38 1.34
N ASP A 89 -4.06 -1.08 0.43
CA ASP A 89 -2.80 -1.81 0.27
C ASP A 89 -1.64 -0.88 -0.07
N GLY A 90 -0.43 -1.41 0.09
CA GLY A 90 0.83 -0.66 -0.06
C GLY A 90 2.03 -1.57 0.12
N LEU A 91 3.22 -0.99 -0.06
CA LEU A 91 4.49 -1.65 0.28
C LEU A 91 5.00 -1.03 1.58
N ILE A 92 5.26 -1.85 2.58
CA ILE A 92 5.86 -1.42 3.84
C ILE A 92 7.32 -1.84 3.87
N ALA A 93 8.20 -1.01 4.40
CA ALA A 93 9.61 -1.32 4.61
C ALA A 93 10.05 -0.87 6.00
N VAL A 94 10.76 -1.73 6.72
CA VAL A 94 11.19 -1.53 8.10
C VAL A 94 12.62 -1.03 8.11
N ASP A 95 12.87 0.20 8.58
CA ASP A 95 14.23 0.73 8.66
C ASP A 95 15.05 -0.01 9.73
N ARG A 96 16.38 0.08 9.62
CA ARG A 96 17.25 -0.41 10.69
C ARG A 96 16.98 0.34 12.00
N LYS A 97 16.57 1.60 11.96
CA LYS A 97 16.18 2.36 13.15
C LYS A 97 14.88 1.78 13.77
N PRO A 98 14.87 1.42 15.07
CA PRO A 98 13.68 0.90 15.74
C PRO A 98 12.46 1.82 15.60
N GLY A 99 11.30 1.22 15.34
CA GLY A 99 10.02 1.91 15.15
C GLY A 99 9.92 2.82 13.92
N PHE A 100 10.94 2.87 13.08
CA PHE A 100 10.93 3.70 11.88
C PHE A 100 10.52 2.88 10.65
N LEU A 101 9.40 3.25 10.04
CA LEU A 101 8.80 2.51 8.93
C LEU A 101 8.55 3.44 7.74
N TYR A 102 8.70 2.90 6.54
CA TYR A 102 8.27 3.54 5.30
C TYR A 102 7.05 2.82 4.76
N LEU A 103 6.10 3.57 4.23
CA LEU A 103 4.93 3.03 3.53
C LEU A 103 4.78 3.72 2.18
N GLY A 104 4.87 2.93 1.12
CA GLY A 104 4.62 3.32 -0.25
C GLY A 104 3.15 3.10 -0.59
N LEU A 105 2.43 4.19 -0.86
CA LEU A 105 1.02 4.18 -1.25
C LEU A 105 0.80 4.86 -2.60
N LEU A 106 -0.17 4.37 -3.35
CA LEU A 106 -0.75 5.11 -4.47
C LEU A 106 -1.84 6.03 -3.93
N ILE A 107 -1.56 7.33 -3.92
CA ILE A 107 -2.51 8.34 -3.44
C ILE A 107 -3.13 9.09 -4.61
N ASN A 108 -4.44 9.33 -4.53
CA ASN A 108 -5.07 10.28 -5.43
C ASN A 108 -4.78 11.70 -4.97
N THR A 109 -4.22 12.52 -5.86
CA THR A 109 -3.83 13.90 -5.56
C THR A 109 -4.71 14.94 -6.23
N SER A 110 -5.70 14.51 -7.01
CA SER A 110 -6.64 15.38 -7.73
C SER A 110 -7.96 14.64 -7.98
N SER A 111 -8.70 14.34 -6.91
CA SER A 111 -10.12 14.00 -7.00
C SER A 111 -10.92 15.25 -7.37
N SER A 112 -11.84 15.11 -8.31
CA SER A 112 -12.84 16.13 -8.62
C SER A 112 -14.21 15.48 -8.66
N VAL A 113 -15.20 16.10 -8.02
CA VAL A 113 -16.61 15.67 -8.08
C VAL A 113 -17.18 15.77 -9.50
N HIS A 114 -16.54 16.54 -10.38
CA HIS A 114 -16.91 16.66 -11.80
C HIS A 114 -16.31 15.55 -12.67
N CYS A 115 -15.53 14.63 -12.09
CA CYS A 115 -14.85 13.58 -12.83
C CYS A 115 -14.93 12.26 -12.07
N TRP A 116 -15.95 11.47 -12.40
CA TRP A 116 -16.25 10.19 -11.76
C TRP A 116 -15.07 9.20 -11.74
N ASN A 117 -14.16 9.26 -12.73
CA ASN A 117 -13.01 8.35 -12.83
C ASN A 117 -11.65 9.00 -12.46
N CYS A 118 -11.61 10.27 -12.07
CA CYS A 118 -10.33 10.94 -11.78
C CYS A 118 -9.61 10.35 -10.57
N ALA A 119 -10.36 9.73 -9.64
CA ALA A 119 -9.77 9.00 -8.53
C ALA A 119 -8.82 7.87 -8.95
N TRP A 120 -9.11 7.27 -10.11
CA TRP A 120 -8.35 6.14 -10.65
C TRP A 120 -7.30 6.58 -11.69
N LYS A 121 -7.40 7.80 -12.23
CA LYS A 121 -6.49 8.35 -13.26
C LYS A 121 -5.34 9.21 -12.72
N ASN A 122 -5.47 9.68 -11.48
CA ASN A 122 -4.54 10.63 -10.84
C ASN A 122 -3.87 10.06 -9.59
N LEU A 123 -3.72 8.72 -9.55
CA LEU A 123 -2.93 8.04 -8.54
C LEU A 123 -1.45 8.38 -8.72
N ARG A 124 -0.77 8.65 -7.61
CA ARG A 124 0.66 8.93 -7.56
C ARG A 124 1.32 8.14 -6.46
N PRO A 125 2.49 7.55 -6.71
CA PRO A 125 3.33 7.01 -5.67
C PRO A 125 3.67 8.10 -4.64
N ALA A 126 3.47 7.78 -3.38
CA ALA A 126 3.82 8.63 -2.25
C ALA A 126 4.43 7.79 -1.13
N ILE A 127 5.29 8.45 -0.35
CA ILE A 127 5.93 7.88 0.83
C ILE A 127 5.33 8.51 2.07
N PHE A 128 4.91 7.64 2.97
CA PHE A 128 4.58 7.95 4.34
C PHE A 128 5.65 7.35 5.24
N VAL A 129 5.92 8.02 6.36
CA VAL A 129 6.89 7.58 7.35
C VAL A 129 6.25 7.55 8.72
N SER A 130 6.48 6.46 9.46
CA SER A 130 6.21 6.35 10.88
C SER A 130 7.52 6.30 11.66
N ALA A 131 7.50 6.82 12.87
CA ALA A 131 8.62 6.75 13.83
C ALA A 131 8.18 6.13 15.17
N ASP A 132 7.06 5.42 15.14
CA ASP A 132 6.35 4.85 16.29
C ASP A 132 5.66 3.53 15.91
N ASP A 133 6.39 2.61 15.25
CA ASP A 133 5.94 1.25 14.94
C ASP A 133 4.65 1.18 14.10
N GLY A 134 4.36 2.23 13.33
CA GLY A 134 3.20 2.31 12.45
C GLY A 134 1.94 2.87 13.11
N HIS A 135 2.02 3.40 14.33
CA HIS A 135 0.88 4.04 15.00
C HIS A 135 0.51 5.40 14.37
N THR A 136 1.50 6.21 13.99
CA THR A 136 1.29 7.50 13.31
C THR A 136 2.14 7.60 12.05
N TRP A 137 1.55 8.18 11.01
CA TRP A 137 2.16 8.30 9.70
C TRP A 137 2.15 9.74 9.22
N ASN A 138 3.32 10.19 8.77
CA ASN A 138 3.49 11.49 8.16
C ASN A 138 3.68 11.33 6.65
N PHE A 139 2.93 12.08 5.86
CA PHE A 139 3.22 12.23 4.43
C PHE A 139 4.55 12.97 4.26
N THR A 140 5.53 12.34 3.64
CA THR A 140 6.89 12.91 3.51
C THR A 140 7.24 13.26 2.08
N TYR A 141 6.80 12.44 1.11
CA TYR A 141 7.19 12.64 -0.27
C TYR A 141 6.12 12.18 -1.25
N LYS A 142 6.04 12.85 -2.39
CA LYS A 142 5.21 12.46 -3.54
C LYS A 142 6.06 12.49 -4.79
N PHE A 143 6.10 11.36 -5.49
CA PHE A 143 6.81 11.26 -6.74
C PHE A 143 6.08 12.07 -7.83
N LYS A 144 6.87 12.67 -8.73
CA LYS A 144 6.33 13.39 -9.88
C LYS A 144 5.72 12.36 -10.86
N ARG A 145 4.70 12.80 -11.59
CA ARG A 145 4.11 12.00 -12.68
C ARG A 145 5.15 11.93 -13.80
N GLY A 146 5.44 10.73 -14.29
CA GLY A 146 6.19 10.53 -15.54
C GLY A 146 5.36 10.93 -16.76
N PRO A 147 5.86 10.74 -18.00
CA PRO A 147 5.03 10.82 -19.20
C PRO A 147 3.78 9.93 -18.99
N ALA A 148 2.63 10.44 -19.41
CA ALA A 148 1.34 10.10 -18.84
C ALA A 148 0.96 8.60 -18.95
N GLY A 149 1.06 7.84 -17.84
CA GLY A 149 0.56 6.45 -17.80
C GLY A 149 0.39 5.87 -16.39
N ASP A 150 0.27 4.54 -16.32
CA ASP A 150 0.11 3.77 -15.08
C ASP A 150 1.37 3.88 -14.20
N LEU A 151 1.18 4.38 -12.97
CA LEU A 151 2.23 4.51 -11.97
C LEU A 151 2.02 3.48 -10.87
N THR A 152 3.03 2.63 -10.63
CA THR A 152 2.97 1.64 -9.55
C THR A 152 4.32 1.46 -8.85
N PHE A 153 4.28 1.16 -7.55
CA PHE A 153 5.44 0.67 -6.84
C PHE A 153 5.70 -0.79 -7.23
N LEU A 154 6.93 -1.08 -7.64
CA LEU A 154 7.42 -2.46 -7.81
C LEU A 154 8.12 -2.95 -6.56
N ALA A 155 8.86 -2.06 -5.89
CA ALA A 155 9.56 -2.37 -4.65
C ALA A 155 9.72 -1.10 -3.80
N LEU A 156 9.76 -1.30 -2.48
CA LEU A 156 10.22 -0.34 -1.50
C LEU A 156 11.09 -1.12 -0.51
N MET A 157 12.33 -0.72 -0.36
CA MET A 157 13.34 -1.45 0.42
C MET A 157 14.21 -0.47 1.20
N VAL A 158 14.79 -0.93 2.30
CA VAL A 158 15.70 -0.14 3.12
C VAL A 158 17.12 -0.66 3.00
N ASP A 159 18.06 0.17 3.42
CA ASP A 159 19.43 -0.25 3.65
C ASP A 159 19.51 -1.00 4.99
N PRO A 160 19.92 -2.29 4.98
CA PRO A 160 20.01 -3.04 6.21
C PRO A 160 21.15 -2.55 7.11
N GLU A 161 22.12 -1.81 6.58
CA GLU A 161 23.31 -1.35 7.30
C GLU A 161 23.21 0.12 7.75
N LYS A 162 22.50 0.94 6.98
CA LYS A 162 22.44 2.39 7.22
C LYS A 162 21.02 2.91 7.47
N GLU A 163 20.80 3.42 8.66
CA GLU A 163 19.53 4.04 9.04
C GLU A 163 19.17 5.22 8.12
N GLY A 164 17.88 5.37 7.80
CA GLY A 164 17.39 6.48 6.99
C GLY A 164 17.66 6.36 5.48
N ASN A 165 18.37 5.31 5.07
CA ASN A 165 18.59 4.97 3.67
C ASN A 165 17.48 4.03 3.17
N ALA A 166 16.88 4.38 2.03
CA ALA A 166 15.84 3.58 1.41
C ALA A 166 15.81 3.76 -0.10
N TRP A 167 15.28 2.75 -0.79
CA TRP A 167 15.11 2.73 -2.24
C TRP A 167 13.68 2.37 -2.63
N ALA A 168 13.21 3.00 -3.70
CA ALA A 168 11.90 2.75 -4.27
C ALA A 168 12.05 2.50 -5.77
N VAL A 169 11.43 1.44 -6.25
CA VAL A 169 11.38 1.12 -7.68
C VAL A 169 9.98 1.40 -8.16
N ILE A 170 9.86 2.31 -9.12
CA ILE A 170 8.57 2.77 -9.62
C ILE A 170 8.52 2.52 -11.12
N ARG A 171 7.44 1.88 -11.56
CA ARG A 171 7.11 1.75 -12.98
C ARG A 171 6.25 2.92 -13.41
N SER A 172 6.56 3.48 -14.57
CA SER A 172 5.78 4.48 -15.29
C SER A 172 5.83 4.13 -16.77
N GLU A 173 4.72 3.70 -17.37
CA GLU A 173 4.55 3.37 -18.81
C GLU A 173 5.84 3.19 -19.63
N GLY A 174 6.31 1.95 -19.77
CA GLY A 174 7.50 1.65 -20.56
C GLY A 174 8.83 2.06 -19.90
N GLU A 175 8.81 2.68 -18.72
CA GLU A 175 9.98 3.04 -17.90
C GLU A 175 9.91 2.41 -16.49
N ILE A 176 11.07 1.99 -15.97
CA ILE A 176 11.29 1.67 -14.56
C ILE A 176 12.34 2.64 -14.03
N THR A 177 11.99 3.39 -12.99
CA THR A 177 12.92 4.30 -12.31
C THR A 177 13.27 3.76 -10.93
N TYR A 178 14.57 3.70 -10.64
CA TYR A 178 15.11 3.40 -9.33
C TYR A 178 15.37 4.73 -8.61
N TYR A 179 14.74 4.93 -7.47
CA TYR A 179 14.94 6.10 -6.61
C TYR A 179 15.70 5.71 -5.35
N GLY A 180 16.64 6.55 -4.94
CA GLY A 180 17.32 6.45 -3.65
C GLY A 180 17.01 7.64 -2.74
N SER A 181 16.96 7.38 -1.44
CA SER A 181 16.86 8.37 -0.36
C SER A 181 17.90 8.02 0.69
N GLY A 182 18.69 9.01 1.12
CA GLY A 182 19.49 8.94 2.35
C GLY A 182 19.04 9.95 3.41
N THR A 183 17.75 10.32 3.37
CA THR A 183 17.18 11.43 4.16
C THR A 183 15.98 10.99 5.01
N ALA A 184 15.92 9.70 5.33
CA ALA A 184 14.80 9.09 6.05
C ALA A 184 13.45 9.38 5.36
N GLY A 185 13.42 9.26 4.04
CA GLY A 185 12.21 9.37 3.21
C GLY A 185 11.78 10.79 2.85
N LYS A 186 12.47 11.83 3.35
CA LYS A 186 12.14 13.25 3.07
C LYS A 186 12.38 13.65 1.62
N PHE A 187 13.44 13.13 1.01
CA PHE A 187 13.84 13.43 -0.36
C PHE A 187 14.28 12.18 -1.10
N TRP A 188 13.83 12.07 -2.35
CA TRP A 188 14.12 10.95 -3.22
C TRP A 188 14.70 11.45 -4.54
N LYS A 189 15.83 10.86 -4.94
CA LYS A 189 16.50 11.19 -6.20
C LYS A 189 16.48 9.98 -7.12
N PRO A 190 16.19 10.14 -8.42
CA PRO A 190 16.34 9.05 -9.38
C PRO A 190 17.83 8.70 -9.46
N ALA A 191 18.16 7.45 -9.15
CA ALA A 191 19.49 6.88 -9.30
C ALA A 191 19.67 6.33 -10.72
N CYS A 192 18.66 5.64 -11.25
CA CYS A 192 18.71 5.08 -12.59
C CYS A 192 17.32 4.91 -13.24
N ARG A 193 17.29 4.80 -14.57
CA ARG A 193 16.08 4.60 -15.39
C ARG A 193 16.32 3.57 -16.48
N GLU A 194 15.40 2.63 -16.62
CA GLU A 194 15.39 1.61 -17.67
C GLU A 194 14.13 1.73 -18.52
N PHE A 195 14.26 1.61 -19.84
CA PHE A 195 13.13 1.60 -20.76
C PHE A 195 12.89 0.20 -21.32
N TYR A 196 11.65 -0.28 -21.25
CA TYR A 196 11.24 -1.60 -21.73
C TYR A 196 11.63 -1.87 -23.20
N TYR A 197 11.63 -0.84 -24.04
CA TYR A 197 11.87 -0.96 -25.48
C TYR A 197 13.35 -0.83 -25.88
N SER A 198 14.23 -0.42 -24.98
CA SER A 198 15.66 -0.21 -25.28
C SER A 198 16.58 -1.34 -24.79
N GLY A 199 16.01 -2.45 -24.29
CA GLY A 199 16.76 -3.57 -23.71
C GLY A 199 17.13 -3.32 -22.24
N SER A 200 17.03 -4.36 -21.41
CA SER A 200 17.47 -4.32 -20.00
C SER A 200 18.99 -4.34 -19.91
N GLY A 201 19.58 -3.49 -19.07
CA GLY A 201 21.04 -3.45 -18.86
C GLY A 201 21.71 -2.07 -18.95
N GLY A 202 20.95 -0.99 -19.10
CA GLY A 202 21.51 0.37 -19.06
C GLY A 202 21.78 0.90 -17.65
N CYS A 203 21.31 0.20 -16.61
CA CYS A 203 21.47 0.59 -15.23
C CYS A 203 22.48 -0.26 -14.49
N GLU A 204 23.70 0.26 -14.32
CA GLU A 204 24.56 -0.17 -13.22
C GLU A 204 24.03 0.48 -11.94
N LEU A 205 23.24 -0.28 -11.18
CA LEU A 205 22.93 0.07 -9.80
C LEU A 205 24.25 0.09 -9.02
N PRO A 206 24.54 1.13 -8.21
CA PRO A 206 25.74 1.15 -7.38
C PRO A 206 25.92 -0.18 -6.64
N ASP A 207 27.15 -0.73 -6.64
CA ASP A 207 27.50 -2.03 -6.04
C ASP A 207 26.97 -2.21 -4.61
N ASP A 208 26.90 -1.12 -3.86
CA ASP A 208 26.35 -0.98 -2.51
C ASP A 208 24.88 -1.45 -2.41
N LEU A 209 24.17 -1.56 -3.54
CA LEU A 209 22.76 -1.95 -3.65
C LEU A 209 22.55 -3.44 -3.94
N LEU A 210 23.59 -4.16 -4.38
CA LEU A 210 23.48 -5.53 -4.90
C LEU A 210 24.14 -6.58 -4.01
N ARG A 211 24.92 -6.19 -2.99
CA ARG A 211 25.62 -7.13 -2.12
C ARG A 211 24.80 -7.39 -0.84
N PRO A 212 24.39 -8.65 -0.56
CA PRO A 212 24.05 -9.02 0.82
C PRO A 212 25.31 -8.84 1.69
N PRO A 213 25.17 -8.50 2.99
CA PRO A 213 26.30 -8.25 3.86
C PRO A 213 27.24 -9.46 3.84
N THR A 214 28.44 -9.26 3.31
CA THR A 214 29.53 -10.21 3.51
C THR A 214 29.91 -10.08 4.97
N GLY A 215 29.41 -11.00 5.81
CA GLY A 215 29.94 -11.19 7.14
C GLY A 215 31.46 -11.32 7.01
N ASN A 216 32.19 -10.46 7.71
CA ASN A 216 33.63 -10.57 7.84
C ASN A 216 33.95 -11.95 8.43
N SER A 217 34.26 -12.93 7.58
CA SER A 217 35.15 -13.99 7.98
C SER A 217 36.55 -13.40 8.00
N THR A 218 36.94 -12.93 9.18
CA THR A 218 38.36 -12.76 9.51
C THR A 218 39.02 -14.13 9.32
N ASN A 219 39.73 -14.29 8.20
CA ASN A 219 40.75 -15.30 8.04
C ASN A 219 42.06 -14.59 7.71
N GLY A 220 43.05 -14.75 8.59
CA GLY A 220 44.46 -14.56 8.23
C GLY A 220 45.25 -13.56 9.07
N LYS A 221 45.49 -13.87 10.34
CA LYS A 221 46.84 -14.12 10.86
C LYS A 221 46.79 -14.83 12.21
#